data_AF-A0A9E5EVZ4-F1
#
_entry.id   AF-A0A9E5EVZ4-F1
#
_cell.length_a   1.000
_cell.length_b   1.000
_cell.length_c   1.000
_cell.angle_alpha   90.00
_cell.angle_beta   90.00
_cell.angle_gamma   90.00
#
_symmetry.space_group_name_H-M   'P 1'
#
loop_
_entity.id
_entity.type
_entity.pdbx_description
1 polymer ?
#
loop_
_entity_poly.entity_id
_entity_poly.type
_entity_poly.pdbx_seq_one_letter_code
_entity_poly.pdbx_strand_id
1 'polypeptide(L)' 'PTACRVNCANQGEVYSFHSGGANICMGDGSVRFMSESVSLKALLTMAARADGNPPSE' A
#
# COMPACT_ATOMS: atom_id res chain seq x y z
N PRO A 1 4.64 3.24 -17.77
CA PRO A 1 3.21 3.61 -17.59
C PRO A 1 2.42 2.71 -16.60
N THR A 2 3.07 1.76 -15.92
CA THR A 2 2.44 0.73 -15.08
C THR A 2 2.94 0.75 -13.64
N ALA A 3 3.10 1.91 -13.00
CA ALA A 3 3.71 2.00 -11.67
C ALA A 3 2.90 2.74 -10.58
N CYS A 4 1.68 3.20 -10.87
CA CYS A 4 0.85 3.78 -9.80
C CYS A 4 0.29 2.64 -8.92
N ARG A 5 0.38 2.78 -7.59
CA ARG A 5 -0.02 1.77 -6.57
C ARG A 5 -1.04 2.24 -5.56
N VAL A 6 -1.03 3.53 -5.27
CA VAL A 6 -1.96 4.21 -4.37
C VAL A 6 -2.49 5.42 -5.13
N ASN A 7 -3.78 5.72 -4.97
CA ASN A 7 -4.47 6.87 -5.59
C ASN A 7 -4.53 6.87 -7.13
N CYS A 8 -4.51 5.69 -7.77
CA CYS A 8 -4.51 5.57 -9.23
C CYS A 8 -5.92 5.55 -9.81
N ALA A 9 -6.74 4.68 -9.24
CA ALA A 9 -8.12 4.47 -9.57
C ALA A 9 -8.85 4.02 -8.30
N ASN A 10 -10.14 4.30 -8.23
CA ASN A 10 -11.00 3.82 -7.17
C ASN A 10 -11.82 2.63 -7.70
N GLN A 11 -11.13 1.56 -8.09
CA GLN A 11 -11.71 0.36 -8.71
C GLN A 11 -11.31 -0.92 -7.97
N GLY A 12 -11.09 -0.82 -6.66
CA GLY A 12 -10.69 -1.94 -5.79
C GLY A 12 -9.23 -1.87 -5.31
N GLU A 13 -8.49 -0.84 -5.70
CA GLU A 13 -7.13 -0.56 -5.23
C GLU A 13 -7.13 0.37 -4.02
N VAL A 14 -5.95 0.59 -3.44
CA VAL A 14 -5.76 1.59 -2.38
C VAL A 14 -5.99 2.98 -2.97
N TYR A 15 -7.03 3.67 -2.50
CA TYR A 15 -7.41 5.00 -2.96
C TYR A 15 -7.87 5.88 -1.80
N SER A 16 -7.54 7.17 -1.87
CA SER A 16 -8.12 8.21 -1.04
C SER A 16 -8.14 9.55 -1.78
N PHE A 17 -8.87 10.53 -1.24
CA PHE A 17 -8.88 11.90 -1.76
C PHE A 17 -7.73 12.77 -1.19
N HIS A 18 -6.87 12.21 -0.35
CA HIS A 18 -5.71 12.92 0.16
C HIS A 18 -4.61 12.96 -0.90
N SER A 19 -4.02 14.14 -1.11
CA SER A 19 -2.85 14.29 -1.99
C SER A 19 -1.68 13.47 -1.46
N GLY A 20 -0.99 12.74 -2.34
CA GLY A 20 0.27 12.08 -2.03
C GLY A 20 0.16 10.73 -1.33
N GLY A 21 -1.03 10.22 -1.01
CA GLY A 21 -1.16 8.91 -0.36
C GLY A 21 -2.53 8.61 0.24
N ALA A 22 -2.57 7.60 1.11
CA ALA A 22 -3.78 7.17 1.81
C ALA A 22 -3.45 6.66 3.23
N ASN A 23 -4.39 6.81 4.17
CA ASN A 23 -4.30 6.18 5.49
C ASN A 23 -4.69 4.70 5.37
N ILE A 24 -3.81 3.79 5.79
CA ILE A 24 -4.00 2.33 5.68
C ILE A 24 -3.96 1.72 7.09
N CYS A 25 -4.91 0.82 7.37
CA CYS A 25 -4.91 -0.02 8.57
C CYS A 25 -3.96 -1.21 8.40
N MET A 26 -3.03 -1.37 9.33
CA MET A 26 -2.06 -2.46 9.37
C MET A 26 -2.66 -3.68 10.08
N GLY A 27 -2.02 -4.86 9.92
CA GLY A 27 -2.48 -6.10 10.55
C GLY A 27 -2.49 -6.08 12.10
N ASP A 28 -1.75 -5.17 12.72
CA ASP A 28 -1.73 -4.93 14.17
C ASP A 28 -2.78 -3.91 14.64
N GLY A 29 -3.63 -3.42 13.73
CA GLY A 29 -4.66 -2.40 14.01
C GLY A 29 -4.15 -0.96 14.02
N SER A 30 -2.84 -0.73 13.86
CA SER A 30 -2.31 0.63 13.72
C SER A 30 -2.68 1.23 12.36
N VAL A 31 -2.92 2.55 12.31
CA VAL A 31 -3.16 3.27 11.05
C VAL A 31 -1.93 4.09 10.71
N ARG A 32 -1.46 3.97 9.47
CA ARG A 32 -0.29 4.71 8.97
C ARG A 32 -0.61 5.38 7.64
N PHE A 33 -0.12 6.60 7.46
CA PHE A 33 -0.18 7.26 6.15
C PHE A 33 0.86 6.61 5.22
N MET A 34 0.38 6.07 4.09
CA MET A 34 1.21 5.44 3.08
C MET A 34 1.31 6.35 1.86
N SER A 35 2.55 6.69 1.50
CA SER A 35 2.85 7.51 0.33
C SER A 35 2.48 6.79 -0.98
N GLU A 36 2.03 7.56 -1.98
CA GLU A 36 1.85 7.07 -3.34
C GLU A 36 3.16 6.64 -4.03
N SER A 37 4.31 7.06 -3.49
CA SER A 37 5.64 6.64 -3.92
C SER A 37 6.10 5.29 -3.35
N VAL A 38 5.28 4.60 -2.54
CA VAL A 38 5.61 3.27 -2.01
C VAL A 38 5.91 2.29 -3.14
N SER A 39 6.91 1.43 -2.96
CA SER A 39 7.23 0.41 -3.96
C SER A 39 6.10 -0.62 -4.05
N LEU A 40 5.78 -1.07 -5.27
CA LEU A 40 4.77 -2.13 -5.46
C LEU A 40 5.10 -3.36 -4.64
N LYS A 41 6.37 -3.75 -4.67
CA LYS A 41 6.84 -4.98 -4.05
C LYS A 41 6.62 -4.92 -2.55
N ALA A 42 7.05 -3.85 -1.90
CA ALA A 42 6.85 -3.67 -0.46
C ALA A 42 5.36 -3.67 -0.09
N LEU A 43 4.50 -3.00 -0.89
CA LEU A 43 3.06 -2.99 -0.65
C LEU A 43 2.45 -4.39 -0.74
N LEU A 44 2.82 -5.17 -1.76
CA LEU A 44 2.33 -6.54 -1.93
C LEU A 44 2.85 -7.49 -0.85
N THR A 45 4.14 -7.40 -0.49
CA THR A 45 4.72 -8.23 0.58
C THR A 45 4.07 -7.92 1.94
N MET A 46 3.76 -6.65 2.24
CA MET A 46 3.01 -6.29 3.44
C MET A 46 1.56 -6.82 3.44
N ALA A 47 0.93 -6.90 2.26
CA ALA A 47 -0.44 -7.41 2.12
C ALA A 47 -0.52 -8.95 2.12
N ALA A 48 0.59 -9.62 1.80
CA ALA A 48 0.67 -11.07 1.78
C ALA A 48 0.60 -11.65 3.20
N ARG A 49 -0.39 -12.51 3.45
CA ARG A 49 -0.54 -13.18 4.75
C ARG A 49 0.41 -14.37 4.86
N ALA A 50 1.27 -14.37 5.88
CA ALA A 50 2.10 -15.52 6.26
C ALA A 50 2.95 -16.10 5.10
N ASP A 51 3.45 -15.24 4.22
CA ASP A 51 4.30 -15.63 3.09
C ASP A 51 5.75 -15.93 3.50
N GLY A 52 6.15 -15.52 4.71
CA GLY A 52 7.48 -15.75 5.26
C GLY A 52 8.54 -14.75 4.79
N ASN A 53 8.17 -13.72 4.01
CA ASN A 53 9.13 -12.75 3.48
C ASN A 53 9.00 -11.39 4.18
N PRO A 54 10.11 -10.73 4.53
CA PRO A 54 10.07 -9.37 5.04
C PRO A 54 9.73 -8.37 3.90
N PRO A 55 9.05 -7.24 4.19
CA PRO A 55 8.69 -6.23 3.19
C PRO A 55 9.86 -5.61 2.40
N SER A 56 11.09 -5.79 2.87
CA SER A 56 12.33 -5.29 2.27
C SER A 56 12.98 -6.24 1.27
N GLU A 57 12.53 -7.50 1.17
CA GLU A 57 13.14 -8.52 0.30
C GLU A 57 12.56 -8.58 -1.10
#